data_AF-A0A9X3TVF6-F1
#
_entry.id   AF-A0A9X3TVF6-F1
#
_cell.length_a   1.000
_cell.length_b   1.000
_cell.length_c   1.000
_cell.angle_alpha   90.00
_cell.angle_beta   90.00
_cell.angle_gamma   90.00
#
_symmetry.space_group_name_H-M   'P 1'
#
loop_
_entity.id
_entity.type
_entity.pdbx_description
1 polymer ?
#
loop_
_entity_poly.entity_id
_entity_poly.type
_entity_poly.pdbx_seq_one_letter_code
_entity_poly.pdbx_strand_id
1 'polypeptide(L)'
;MESMIGAAPGGQGSSGAHIKDADMQSFAKDVLDASMTVPVLVDFWAPWCGPCAQLTPALEKLVTEAKGAIKLVKINVDENQMLAQQLRIQSLPTVMAFKAGRPVDGFQGALPDSQLKQFITTLVGDLGPTPVEEILAAADQALAAGALEDAGGLYAAVLEADPENAKAYGKLALIQVRLGNLDDARETLAAVPQAHSNHADVSAARAALTLAEETATAGTPEPFLAVLAANPDDHQARYDLALALTKAGAFDDAADALLEIVRRDRAWNDDAARKQLVKMFEAFGHTSPFTLAARRKLSSLLFS
;
A
#
# COMPACT_ATOMS: atom_id res chain seq x y z
N MET A 1 -45.35 42.14 -4.49
CA MET A 1 -45.69 40.99 -5.36
C MET A 1 -45.17 41.43 -6.73
N GLU A 2 -44.01 41.01 -7.21
CA GLU A 2 -43.39 39.69 -7.16
C GLU A 2 -41.88 39.74 -6.90
N SER A 3 -41.43 38.65 -6.31
CA SER A 3 -40.06 38.36 -5.92
C SER A 3 -39.30 37.80 -7.13
N MET A 4 -38.15 38.38 -7.48
CA MET A 4 -37.16 37.72 -8.33
C MET A 4 -35.88 37.52 -7.52
N ILE A 5 -35.86 36.39 -6.81
CA ILE A 5 -34.69 35.87 -6.11
C ILE A 5 -33.95 35.00 -7.12
N GLY A 6 -32.84 35.51 -7.66
CA GLY A 6 -31.87 34.72 -8.40
C GLY A 6 -31.16 33.78 -7.44
N ALA A 7 -31.50 32.49 -7.48
CA ALA A 7 -30.76 31.45 -6.78
C ALA A 7 -29.38 31.28 -7.46
N ALA A 8 -28.32 31.66 -6.76
CA ALA A 8 -26.96 31.25 -7.11
C ALA A 8 -26.72 29.82 -6.60
N PRO A 9 -26.06 28.95 -7.37
CA PRO A 9 -25.81 27.57 -6.98
C PRO A 9 -24.74 27.51 -5.88
N GLY A 10 -25.07 26.85 -4.77
CA GLY A 10 -24.14 26.59 -3.68
C GLY A 10 -22.96 25.75 -4.15
N GLY A 11 -21.75 26.24 -3.88
CA GLY A 11 -20.51 25.53 -4.12
C GLY A 11 -20.43 24.28 -3.25
N GLN A 12 -20.52 23.11 -3.88
CA GLN A 12 -20.22 21.84 -3.23
C GLN A 12 -18.72 21.74 -3.01
N GLY A 13 -18.29 21.86 -1.76
CA GLY A 13 -16.90 21.61 -1.35
C GLY A 13 -16.53 20.15 -1.55
N SER A 14 -15.46 19.91 -2.29
CA SER A 14 -14.79 18.62 -2.39
C SER A 14 -14.20 18.26 -1.02
N SER A 15 -14.93 17.47 -0.22
CA SER A 15 -14.46 16.94 1.06
C SER A 15 -13.50 15.76 0.85
N GLY A 16 -12.24 16.07 0.57
CA GLY A 16 -11.15 15.09 0.71
C GLY A 16 -10.84 14.81 2.18
N ALA A 17 -10.21 13.68 2.51
CA ALA A 17 -9.90 13.31 3.91
C ALA A 17 -9.07 14.36 4.69
N HIS A 18 -8.41 15.29 3.99
CA HIS A 18 -7.52 16.31 4.55
C HIS A 18 -7.98 17.75 4.27
N ILE A 19 -9.13 17.94 3.63
CA ILE A 19 -9.69 19.26 3.27
C ILE A 19 -11.08 19.36 3.86
N LYS A 20 -11.36 20.42 4.61
CA LYS A 20 -12.69 20.67 5.18
C LYS A 20 -13.01 22.15 5.29
N ASP A 21 -14.29 22.45 5.35
CA ASP A 21 -14.80 23.74 5.81
C ASP A 21 -14.94 23.71 7.34
N ALA A 22 -14.66 24.82 8.01
CA ALA A 22 -14.81 24.99 9.45
C ALA A 22 -15.45 26.34 9.79
N ASP A 23 -15.99 26.40 11.00
CA ASP A 23 -16.59 27.61 11.55
C ASP A 23 -15.97 27.97 12.91
N MET A 24 -16.48 29.02 13.55
CA MET A 24 -16.03 29.43 14.88
C MET A 24 -16.17 28.32 15.94
N GLN A 25 -17.17 27.44 15.84
CA GLN A 25 -17.39 26.38 16.83
C GLN A 25 -16.38 25.25 16.67
N SER A 26 -16.05 24.89 15.43
CA SER A 26 -15.15 23.78 15.13
C SER A 26 -13.68 24.18 15.07
N PHE A 27 -13.35 25.47 14.99
CA PHE A 27 -11.99 25.99 14.84
C PHE A 27 -10.97 25.40 15.83
N ALA A 28 -11.32 25.33 17.12
CA ALA A 28 -10.41 24.80 18.13
C ALA A 28 -10.01 23.35 17.83
N LYS A 29 -10.98 22.51 17.47
CA LYS A 29 -10.75 21.10 17.14
C LYS A 29 -10.06 20.92 15.79
N ASP A 30 -10.56 21.61 14.77
CA ASP A 30 -10.17 21.38 13.38
C ASP A 30 -8.84 22.06 13.00
N VAL A 31 -8.47 23.12 13.73
CA VAL A 31 -7.23 23.86 13.51
C VAL A 31 -6.27 23.64 14.67
N LEU A 32 -6.63 24.02 15.89
CA LEU A 32 -5.67 24.03 17.00
C LEU A 32 -5.28 22.63 17.43
N ASP A 33 -6.24 21.77 17.78
CA ASP A 33 -5.99 20.39 18.21
C ASP A 33 -5.36 19.57 17.08
N ALA A 34 -5.89 19.70 15.85
CA ALA A 34 -5.32 19.02 14.69
C ALA A 34 -3.85 19.40 14.43
N SER A 35 -3.52 20.69 14.60
CA SER A 35 -2.15 21.22 14.40
C SER A 35 -1.12 20.68 15.40
N MET A 36 -1.55 20.05 16.49
CA MET A 36 -0.67 19.35 17.42
C MET A 36 -0.02 18.10 16.77
N THR A 37 -0.69 17.51 15.78
CA THR A 37 -0.22 16.29 15.10
C THR A 37 0.29 16.55 13.69
N VAL A 38 -0.39 17.42 12.93
CA VAL A 38 -0.15 17.65 11.51
C VAL A 38 -0.37 19.13 11.22
N PRO A 39 0.54 19.85 10.54
CA PRO A 39 0.33 21.26 10.22
C PRO A 39 -1.02 21.51 9.51
N VAL A 40 -1.67 22.61 9.84
CA VAL A 40 -2.98 22.99 9.29
C VAL A 40 -2.86 24.34 8.59
N LEU A 41 -3.20 24.38 7.31
CA LEU A 41 -3.46 25.63 6.60
C LEU A 41 -4.90 26.05 6.81
N VAL A 42 -5.10 27.32 7.12
CA VAL A 42 -6.41 27.95 7.20
C VAL A 42 -6.54 28.96 6.08
N ASP A 43 -7.41 28.69 5.11
CA ASP A 43 -7.74 29.56 3.99
C ASP A 43 -8.98 30.40 4.33
N PHE A 44 -8.76 31.70 4.55
CA PHE A 44 -9.82 32.67 4.78
C PHE A 44 -10.28 33.24 3.44
N TRP A 45 -11.54 32.96 3.10
CA TRP A 45 -12.13 33.27 1.80
C TRP A 45 -13.53 33.86 1.94
N ALA A 46 -14.08 34.34 0.82
CA ALA A 46 -15.47 34.77 0.69
C ALA A 46 -15.96 34.57 -0.76
N PRO A 47 -17.26 34.38 -1.01
CA PRO A 47 -17.79 34.13 -2.37
C PRO A 47 -17.58 35.30 -3.34
N TRP A 48 -17.50 36.53 -2.82
CA TRP A 48 -17.24 37.74 -3.61
C TRP A 48 -15.74 37.99 -3.86
N CYS A 49 -14.85 37.19 -3.28
CA CYS A 49 -13.41 37.31 -3.45
C CYS A 49 -12.95 36.64 -4.75
N GLY A 50 -12.80 37.43 -5.82
CA GLY A 50 -12.31 36.95 -7.12
C GLY A 50 -11.00 36.16 -7.06
N PRO A 51 -9.93 36.64 -6.39
CA PRO A 51 -8.66 35.90 -6.28
C PRO A 51 -8.78 34.58 -5.50
N CYS A 52 -9.73 34.48 -4.56
CA CYS A 52 -9.95 33.25 -3.78
C CYS A 52 -10.38 32.08 -4.68
N ALA A 53 -11.10 32.35 -5.78
CA ALA A 53 -11.52 31.33 -6.74
C ALA A 53 -10.35 30.64 -7.47
N GLN A 54 -9.16 31.26 -7.52
CA GLN A 54 -7.95 30.66 -8.09
C GLN A 54 -7.08 30.02 -7.01
N LEU A 55 -6.97 30.67 -5.84
CA LEU A 55 -6.12 30.18 -4.76
C LEU A 55 -6.66 28.91 -4.11
N THR A 56 -7.97 28.87 -3.81
CA THR A 56 -8.58 27.73 -3.08
C THR A 56 -8.32 26.40 -3.80
N PRO A 57 -8.59 26.27 -5.12
CA PRO A 57 -8.32 25.02 -5.83
C PRO A 57 -6.84 24.65 -5.89
N ALA A 58 -5.93 25.64 -5.96
CA ALA A 58 -4.49 25.39 -5.96
C ALA A 58 -4.02 24.82 -4.61
N LEU A 59 -4.55 25.34 -3.50
CA LEU A 59 -4.29 24.81 -2.15
C LEU A 59 -4.86 23.39 -1.99
N GLU A 60 -6.11 23.16 -2.44
CA GLU A 60 -6.75 21.83 -2.39
C GLU A 60 -5.92 20.79 -3.15
N LYS A 61 -5.40 21.15 -4.33
CA LYS A 61 -4.51 20.29 -5.12
C LYS A 61 -3.24 19.92 -4.34
N LEU A 62 -2.51 20.91 -3.83
CA LEU A 62 -1.25 20.67 -3.12
C LEU A 62 -1.42 19.89 -1.81
N VAL A 63 -2.52 20.15 -1.07
CA VAL A 63 -2.86 19.40 0.14
C VAL A 63 -3.22 17.94 -0.17
N THR A 64 -3.87 17.70 -1.31
CA THR A 64 -4.14 16.35 -1.79
C THR A 64 -2.84 15.63 -2.17
N GLU A 65 -1.92 16.31 -2.86
CA GLU A 65 -0.59 15.79 -3.20
C GLU A 65 0.26 15.49 -1.96
N ALA A 66 0.05 16.22 -0.86
CA ALA A 66 0.74 16.02 0.41
C ALA A 66 0.31 14.75 1.18
N LYS A 67 -0.70 14.01 0.72
CA LYS A 67 -1.16 12.71 1.28
C LYS A 67 -1.28 12.68 2.81
N GLY A 68 -1.77 13.77 3.41
CA GLY A 68 -1.99 13.88 4.86
C GLY A 68 -0.83 14.46 5.67
N ALA A 69 0.29 14.83 5.03
CA ALA A 69 1.37 15.58 5.68
C ALA A 69 0.95 17.00 6.09
N ILE A 70 -0.09 17.56 5.45
CA ILE A 70 -0.73 18.83 5.79
C ILE A 70 -2.25 18.70 5.67
N LYS A 71 -2.99 19.54 6.40
CA LYS A 71 -4.45 19.68 6.27
C LYS A 71 -4.83 21.08 5.79
N LEU A 72 -5.96 21.20 5.10
CA LEU A 72 -6.56 22.47 4.72
C LEU A 72 -7.92 22.64 5.40
N VAL A 73 -8.08 23.77 6.06
CA VAL A 73 -9.32 24.22 6.67
C VAL A 73 -9.73 25.51 5.97
N LYS A 74 -10.93 25.54 5.41
CA LYS A 74 -11.48 26.72 4.73
C LYS A 74 -12.46 27.42 5.66
N ILE A 75 -12.35 28.74 5.76
CA ILE A 75 -13.21 29.57 6.62
C ILE A 75 -13.79 30.70 5.78
N ASN A 76 -15.10 30.66 5.59
CA ASN A 76 -15.84 31.76 4.99
C ASN A 76 -15.94 32.90 6.01
N VAL A 77 -15.34 34.06 5.71
CA VAL A 77 -15.32 35.20 6.65
C VAL A 77 -16.65 35.93 6.77
N ASP A 78 -17.55 35.83 5.78
CA ASP A 78 -18.89 36.43 5.85
C ASP A 78 -19.73 35.75 6.96
N GLU A 79 -19.55 34.44 7.09
CA GLU A 79 -20.21 33.59 8.08
C GLU A 79 -19.49 33.61 9.43
N ASN A 80 -18.19 33.91 9.44
CA ASN A 80 -17.32 33.81 10.62
C ASN A 80 -16.63 35.14 10.99
N GLN A 81 -17.38 36.25 10.95
CA GLN A 81 -16.85 37.61 11.14
C GLN A 81 -16.10 37.80 12.47
N MET A 82 -16.62 37.24 13.57
CA MET A 82 -15.96 37.35 14.88
C MET A 82 -14.60 36.62 14.88
N LEU A 83 -14.50 35.48 14.22
CA LEU A 83 -13.25 34.71 14.13
C LEU A 83 -12.23 35.47 13.26
N ALA A 84 -12.68 36.02 12.12
CA ALA A 84 -11.86 36.85 11.26
C ALA A 84 -11.31 38.08 12.00
N GLN A 85 -12.12 38.73 12.85
CA GLN A 85 -11.69 39.85 13.70
C GLN A 85 -10.66 39.40 14.76
N GLN A 86 -10.92 38.27 15.45
CA GLN A 86 -10.00 37.73 16.46
C GLN A 86 -8.62 37.40 15.88
N LEU A 87 -8.59 36.83 14.67
CA LEU A 87 -7.37 36.49 13.94
C LEU A 87 -6.81 37.66 13.12
N ARG A 88 -7.42 38.85 13.22
CA ARG A 88 -7.00 40.10 12.57
C ARG A 88 -6.87 39.98 11.06
N ILE A 89 -7.82 39.31 10.41
CA ILE A 89 -7.88 39.21 8.95
C ILE A 89 -8.28 40.58 8.38
N GLN A 90 -7.38 41.19 7.61
CA GLN A 90 -7.55 42.54 7.05
C GLN A 90 -7.83 42.54 5.55
N SER A 91 -7.50 41.46 4.85
CA SER A 91 -7.61 41.32 3.41
C SER A 91 -7.93 39.87 3.03
N LEU A 92 -8.54 39.68 1.87
CA LEU A 92 -8.79 38.35 1.29
C LEU A 92 -8.11 38.21 -0.07
N PRO A 93 -7.63 37.00 -0.42
CA PRO A 93 -7.48 35.85 0.47
C PRO A 93 -6.38 36.07 1.51
N THR A 94 -6.51 35.43 2.68
CA THR A 94 -5.42 35.28 3.66
C THR A 94 -5.29 33.80 3.99
N VAL A 95 -4.07 33.30 4.02
CA VAL A 95 -3.78 31.91 4.43
C VAL A 95 -2.87 31.95 5.65
N MET A 96 -3.22 31.18 6.69
CA MET A 96 -2.39 31.03 7.89
C MET A 96 -2.04 29.57 8.13
N ALA A 97 -0.79 29.31 8.47
CA ALA A 97 -0.29 27.99 8.86
C ALA A 97 -0.26 27.86 10.38
N PHE A 98 -0.84 26.77 10.90
CA PHE A 98 -0.83 26.41 12.31
C PHE A 98 -0.02 25.14 12.53
N LYS A 99 0.83 25.15 13.56
CA LYS A 99 1.64 24.00 13.98
C LYS A 99 1.85 24.06 15.48
N ALA A 100 1.67 22.94 16.17
CA ALA A 100 1.75 22.84 17.63
C ALA A 100 0.80 23.84 18.35
N GLY A 101 -0.44 23.96 17.86
CA GLY A 101 -1.51 24.74 18.50
C GLY A 101 -1.40 26.25 18.29
N ARG A 102 -0.48 26.74 17.46
CA ARG A 102 -0.22 28.18 17.26
C ARG A 102 0.01 28.53 15.79
N PRO A 103 -0.27 29.77 15.36
CA PRO A 103 0.11 30.25 14.04
C PRO A 103 1.64 30.32 13.95
N VAL A 104 2.20 29.81 12.86
CA VAL A 104 3.65 29.75 12.62
C VAL A 104 4.09 30.55 11.39
N ASP A 105 3.21 30.72 10.41
CA ASP A 105 3.47 31.50 9.20
C ASP A 105 2.14 31.85 8.50
N GLY A 106 2.18 32.68 7.46
CA GLY A 106 1.03 33.01 6.63
C GLY A 106 1.32 34.00 5.52
N PHE A 107 0.41 34.10 4.56
CA PHE A 107 0.51 35.06 3.46
C PHE A 107 -0.85 35.68 3.12
N GLN A 108 -0.81 36.82 2.45
CA GLN A 108 -1.98 37.54 1.96
C GLN A 108 -1.93 37.66 0.44
N GLY A 109 -3.10 37.59 -0.20
CA GLY A 109 -3.22 37.60 -1.66
C GLY A 109 -3.04 36.22 -2.30
N ALA A 110 -3.33 36.15 -3.60
CA ALA A 110 -3.13 34.92 -4.37
C ALA A 110 -1.67 34.80 -4.81
N LEU A 111 -0.98 33.75 -4.37
CA LEU A 111 0.38 33.45 -4.78
C LEU A 111 0.41 32.50 -5.99
N PRO A 112 1.46 32.55 -6.83
CA PRO A 112 1.67 31.55 -7.88
C PRO A 112 1.91 30.15 -7.31
N ASP A 113 1.56 29.10 -8.07
CA ASP A 113 1.73 27.68 -7.70
C ASP A 113 3.13 27.33 -7.15
N SER A 114 4.19 27.91 -7.73
CA SER A 114 5.56 27.66 -7.28
C SER A 114 5.82 28.18 -5.87
N GLN A 115 5.27 29.35 -5.52
CA GLN A 115 5.39 29.93 -4.18
C GLN A 115 4.51 29.19 -3.18
N LEU A 116 3.31 28.76 -3.60
CA LEU A 116 2.45 27.90 -2.77
C LEU A 116 3.15 26.58 -2.43
N LYS A 117 3.76 25.93 -3.44
CA LYS A 117 4.53 24.70 -3.24
C LYS A 117 5.68 24.94 -2.27
N GLN A 118 6.46 26.01 -2.45
CA GLN A 118 7.57 26.36 -1.56
C GLN A 118 7.12 26.63 -0.12
N PHE A 119 6.01 27.34 0.05
CA PHE A 119 5.43 27.62 1.37
C PHE A 119 5.06 26.33 2.09
N ILE A 120 4.34 25.43 1.41
CA ILE A 120 3.96 24.14 1.99
C ILE A 120 5.19 23.27 2.26
N THR A 121 6.15 23.21 1.33
CA THR A 121 7.40 22.46 1.53
C THR A 121 8.15 22.90 2.78
N THR A 122 8.14 24.20 3.11
CA THR A 122 8.77 24.72 4.33
C THR A 122 8.08 24.21 5.61
N LEU A 123 6.78 23.89 5.54
CA LEU A 123 6.00 23.41 6.68
C LEU A 123 6.13 21.90 6.92
N VAL A 124 6.23 21.11 5.84
CA VAL A 124 6.10 19.64 5.88
C VAL A 124 7.20 18.84 5.19
N GLY A 125 8.18 19.50 4.55
CA GLY A 125 9.16 18.84 3.68
C GLY A 125 8.69 18.72 2.23
N ASP A 126 9.49 18.11 1.36
CA ASP A 126 9.18 18.07 -0.09
C ASP A 126 7.81 17.46 -0.39
N LEU A 127 7.04 18.16 -1.23
CA LEU A 127 5.74 17.74 -1.73
C LEU A 127 5.93 16.80 -2.93
N GLY A 128 5.80 15.50 -2.66
CA GLY A 128 5.91 14.41 -3.63
C GLY A 128 6.07 13.05 -2.94
N PRO A 129 6.06 11.93 -3.68
CA PRO A 129 6.56 10.69 -3.12
C PRO A 129 7.99 10.93 -2.64
N THR A 130 8.31 10.46 -1.44
CA THR A 130 9.70 10.52 -0.95
C THR A 130 10.59 9.75 -1.92
N PRO A 131 11.91 10.02 -1.98
CA PRO A 131 12.82 9.22 -2.80
C PRO A 131 12.68 7.71 -2.55
N VAL A 132 12.39 7.31 -1.30
CA VAL A 132 12.11 5.92 -0.93
C VAL A 132 10.82 5.39 -1.57
N GLU A 133 9.74 6.18 -1.56
CA GLU A 133 8.48 5.81 -2.23
C GLU A 133 8.66 5.68 -3.75
N GLU A 134 9.47 6.53 -4.37
CA GLU A 134 9.76 6.45 -5.81
C GLU A 134 10.56 5.18 -6.16
N ILE A 135 11.61 4.88 -5.39
CA ILE A 135 12.40 3.66 -5.57
C ILE A 135 11.53 2.42 -5.34
N LEU A 136 10.68 2.43 -4.31
CA LEU A 136 9.79 1.32 -4.00
C LEU A 136 8.77 1.08 -5.14
N ALA A 137 8.21 2.15 -5.70
CA ALA A 137 7.31 2.06 -6.86
C ALA A 137 8.03 1.52 -8.11
N ALA A 138 9.26 1.95 -8.34
CA ALA A 138 10.09 1.41 -9.42
C ALA A 138 10.41 -0.09 -9.20
N ALA A 139 10.70 -0.49 -7.96
CA ALA A 139 10.95 -1.88 -7.59
C ALA A 139 9.73 -2.78 -7.83
N ASP A 140 8.54 -2.31 -7.47
CA ASP A 140 7.27 -2.99 -7.76
C ASP A 140 7.05 -3.18 -9.26
N GLN A 141 7.33 -2.13 -10.06
CA GLN A 141 7.17 -2.19 -11.51
C GLN A 141 8.15 -3.17 -12.16
N ALA A 142 9.42 -3.14 -11.75
CA ALA A 142 10.44 -4.08 -12.23
C ALA A 142 10.05 -5.54 -11.89
N LEU A 143 9.57 -5.78 -10.65
CA LEU A 143 9.13 -7.10 -10.23
C LEU A 143 7.91 -7.58 -11.05
N ALA A 144 6.94 -6.70 -11.32
CA ALA A 144 5.78 -7.01 -12.14
C ALA A 144 6.15 -7.30 -13.60
N ALA A 145 7.21 -6.68 -14.12
CA ALA A 145 7.77 -6.94 -15.44
C ALA A 145 8.63 -8.21 -15.50
N GLY A 146 8.87 -8.88 -14.35
CA GLY A 146 9.73 -10.06 -14.27
C GLY A 146 11.23 -9.75 -14.32
N ALA A 147 11.63 -8.49 -14.24
CA ALA A 147 13.03 -8.07 -14.14
C ALA A 147 13.51 -8.25 -12.69
N LEU A 148 13.79 -9.50 -12.32
CA LEU A 148 14.05 -9.92 -10.94
C LEU A 148 15.32 -9.26 -10.37
N GLU A 149 16.39 -9.20 -11.15
CA GLU A 149 17.67 -8.63 -10.74
C GLU A 149 17.54 -7.12 -10.50
N ASP A 150 16.91 -6.39 -11.43
CA ASP A 150 16.67 -4.95 -11.31
C ASP A 150 15.77 -4.63 -10.10
N ALA A 151 14.69 -5.40 -9.93
CA ALA A 151 13.80 -5.28 -8.80
C ALA A 151 14.53 -5.53 -7.47
N GLY A 152 15.38 -6.56 -7.42
CA GLY A 152 16.19 -6.89 -6.24
C GLY A 152 17.11 -5.73 -5.84
N GLY A 153 17.81 -5.14 -6.81
CA GLY A 153 18.66 -3.96 -6.57
C GLY A 153 17.87 -2.77 -6.02
N LEU A 154 16.67 -2.50 -6.55
CA LEU A 154 15.82 -1.41 -6.09
C LEU A 154 15.27 -1.66 -4.67
N TYR A 155 14.84 -2.89 -4.35
CA TYR A 155 14.41 -3.21 -2.97
C TYR A 155 15.57 -3.13 -1.97
N ALA A 156 16.79 -3.50 -2.37
CA ALA A 156 17.97 -3.31 -1.54
C ALA A 156 18.22 -1.81 -1.28
N ALA A 157 18.13 -0.95 -2.31
CA ALA A 157 18.24 0.50 -2.16
C ALA A 157 17.15 1.11 -1.25
N VAL A 158 15.93 0.55 -1.27
CA VAL A 158 14.88 0.93 -0.30
C VAL A 158 15.33 0.61 1.12
N LEU A 159 15.90 -0.57 1.37
CA LEU A 159 16.36 -0.96 2.71
C LEU A 159 17.57 -0.16 3.20
N GLU A 160 18.44 0.31 2.30
CA GLU A 160 19.52 1.23 2.66
C GLU A 160 18.98 2.58 3.15
N ALA A 161 17.90 3.07 2.56
CA ALA A 161 17.29 4.35 2.91
C ALA A 161 16.24 4.25 4.04
N ASP A 162 15.55 3.12 4.14
CA ASP A 162 14.50 2.82 5.13
C ASP A 162 14.65 1.37 5.65
N PRO A 163 15.51 1.17 6.67
CA PRO A 163 15.75 -0.15 7.26
C PRO A 163 14.53 -0.77 7.97
N GLU A 164 13.44 -0.04 8.17
CA GLU A 164 12.20 -0.56 8.78
C GLU A 164 11.19 -1.03 7.72
N ASN A 165 11.55 -0.98 6.43
CA ASN A 165 10.63 -1.29 5.35
C ASN A 165 10.33 -2.80 5.20
N ALA A 166 9.29 -3.26 5.90
CA ALA A 166 8.86 -4.66 5.91
C ALA A 166 8.57 -5.23 4.51
N LYS A 167 7.99 -4.41 3.62
CA LYS A 167 7.69 -4.81 2.24
C LYS A 167 8.98 -5.08 1.47
N ALA A 168 9.97 -4.20 1.57
CA ALA A 168 11.23 -4.35 0.85
C ALA A 168 11.98 -5.61 1.27
N TYR A 169 12.04 -5.93 2.57
CA TYR A 169 12.59 -7.22 3.03
C TYR A 169 11.88 -8.42 2.42
N GLY A 170 10.55 -8.46 2.50
CA GLY A 170 9.77 -9.58 1.98
C GLY A 170 9.93 -9.75 0.48
N LYS A 171 9.89 -8.65 -0.29
CA LYS A 171 10.03 -8.70 -1.74
C LYS A 171 11.45 -9.06 -2.18
N LEU A 172 12.48 -8.52 -1.53
CA LEU A 172 13.87 -8.87 -1.81
C LEU A 172 14.14 -10.36 -1.55
N ALA A 173 13.72 -10.87 -0.39
CA ALA A 173 13.86 -12.29 -0.06
C ALA A 173 13.11 -13.19 -1.06
N LEU A 174 11.88 -12.81 -1.45
CA LEU A 174 11.12 -13.55 -2.45
C LEU A 174 11.83 -13.59 -3.81
N ILE A 175 12.46 -12.48 -4.22
CA ILE A 175 13.25 -12.41 -5.46
C ILE A 175 14.47 -13.33 -5.36
N GLN A 176 15.21 -13.29 -4.26
CA GLN A 176 16.36 -14.17 -4.02
C GLN A 176 15.97 -15.65 -4.10
N VAL A 177 14.83 -16.04 -3.52
CA VAL A 177 14.29 -17.40 -3.67
C VAL A 177 14.04 -17.76 -5.14
N ARG A 178 13.43 -16.86 -5.93
CA ARG A 178 13.15 -17.10 -7.35
C ARG A 178 14.42 -17.21 -8.21
N LEU A 179 15.47 -16.51 -7.82
CA LEU A 179 16.79 -16.60 -8.46
C LEU A 179 17.60 -17.83 -7.99
N GLY A 180 17.11 -18.57 -6.99
CA GLY A 180 17.79 -19.73 -6.41
C GLY A 180 18.82 -19.38 -5.32
N ASN A 181 18.93 -18.11 -4.93
CA ASN A 181 19.84 -17.62 -3.90
C ASN A 181 19.24 -17.82 -2.49
N LEU A 182 19.08 -19.08 -2.07
CA LEU A 182 18.37 -19.41 -0.83
C LEU A 182 19.10 -18.94 0.43
N ASP A 183 20.43 -18.88 0.40
CA ASP A 183 21.23 -18.38 1.54
C ASP A 183 21.03 -16.88 1.75
N ASP A 184 21.08 -16.08 0.69
CA ASP A 184 20.80 -14.64 0.73
C ASP A 184 19.37 -14.36 1.22
N ALA A 185 18.40 -15.17 0.76
CA ALA A 185 17.01 -15.08 1.20
C ALA A 185 16.86 -15.34 2.71
N ARG A 186 17.61 -16.32 3.24
CA ARG A 186 17.60 -16.64 4.67
C ARG A 186 18.19 -15.51 5.50
N GLU A 187 19.30 -14.94 5.05
CA GLU A 187 19.94 -13.80 5.71
C GLU A 187 19.02 -12.58 5.71
N THR A 188 18.44 -12.23 4.55
CA THR A 188 17.49 -11.13 4.40
C THR A 188 16.28 -11.30 5.33
N LEU A 189 15.73 -12.52 5.43
CA LEU A 189 14.61 -12.82 6.33
C LEU A 189 14.99 -12.86 7.81
N ALA A 190 16.24 -13.14 8.15
CA ALA A 190 16.75 -13.07 9.52
C ALA A 190 16.96 -11.62 9.97
N ALA A 191 17.24 -10.70 9.04
CA ALA A 191 17.43 -9.28 9.30
C ALA A 191 16.12 -8.49 9.50
N VAL A 192 14.95 -9.09 9.23
CA VAL A 192 13.64 -8.42 9.39
C VAL A 192 13.44 -7.97 10.84
N PRO A 193 13.14 -6.68 11.09
CA PRO A 193 12.80 -6.20 12.44
C PRO A 193 11.63 -6.99 13.05
N GLN A 194 11.72 -7.32 14.33
CA GLN A 194 10.73 -8.16 15.01
C GLN A 194 9.29 -7.62 14.93
N ALA A 195 9.13 -6.29 14.92
CA ALA A 195 7.83 -5.62 14.76
C ALA A 195 7.15 -5.94 13.41
N HIS A 196 7.92 -6.37 12.41
CA HIS A 196 7.48 -6.61 11.04
C HIS A 196 7.49 -8.10 10.66
N SER A 197 7.69 -9.01 11.62
CA SER A 197 7.77 -10.46 11.37
C SER A 197 6.52 -11.04 10.70
N ASN A 198 5.36 -10.43 10.96
CA ASN A 198 4.04 -10.88 10.49
C ASN A 198 3.54 -10.09 9.27
N HIS A 199 4.39 -9.25 8.67
CA HIS A 199 4.03 -8.53 7.45
C HIS A 199 3.77 -9.53 6.31
N ALA A 200 2.74 -9.29 5.50
CA ALA A 200 2.27 -10.24 4.50
C ALA A 200 3.37 -10.65 3.50
N ASP A 201 4.17 -9.68 3.02
CA ASP A 201 5.30 -9.96 2.11
C ASP A 201 6.40 -10.79 2.77
N VAL A 202 6.65 -10.58 4.08
CA VAL A 202 7.65 -11.35 4.84
C VAL A 202 7.16 -12.79 5.02
N SER A 203 5.89 -12.97 5.39
CA SER A 203 5.29 -14.30 5.53
C SER A 203 5.29 -15.06 4.20
N ALA A 204 4.95 -14.40 3.09
CA ALA A 204 4.99 -14.99 1.76
C ALA A 204 6.42 -15.42 1.37
N ALA A 205 7.43 -14.58 1.63
CA ALA A 205 8.82 -14.92 1.36
C ALA A 205 9.34 -16.08 2.21
N ARG A 206 8.95 -16.17 3.50
CA ARG A 206 9.27 -17.32 4.35
C ARG A 206 8.65 -18.61 3.79
N ALA A 207 7.38 -18.58 3.42
CA ALA A 207 6.71 -19.72 2.81
C ALA A 207 7.37 -20.15 1.49
N ALA A 208 7.78 -19.18 0.67
CA ALA A 208 8.51 -19.44 -0.58
C ALA A 208 9.89 -20.07 -0.32
N LEU A 209 10.64 -19.57 0.66
CA LEU A 209 11.93 -20.14 1.05
C LEU A 209 11.78 -21.58 1.53
N THR A 210 10.85 -21.85 2.45
CA THR A 210 10.57 -23.21 2.92
C THR A 210 10.18 -24.15 1.77
N LEU A 211 9.34 -23.70 0.85
CA LEU A 211 8.95 -24.50 -0.32
C LEU A 211 10.16 -24.81 -1.23
N ALA A 212 11.04 -23.84 -1.45
CA ALA A 212 12.25 -24.02 -2.24
C ALA A 212 13.24 -25.00 -1.58
N GLU A 213 13.39 -24.92 -0.25
CA GLU A 213 14.24 -25.83 0.53
C GLU A 213 13.73 -27.27 0.50
N GLU A 214 12.42 -27.47 0.72
CA GLU A 214 11.80 -28.80 0.69
C GLU A 214 11.86 -29.46 -0.68
N THR A 215 11.80 -28.66 -1.75
CA THR A 215 11.83 -29.15 -3.12
C THR A 215 13.25 -29.21 -3.69
N ALA A 216 14.27 -28.69 -3.00
CA ALA A 216 15.65 -28.65 -3.49
C ALA A 216 16.18 -30.03 -3.88
N THR A 217 15.89 -31.06 -3.09
CA THR A 217 16.30 -32.45 -3.34
C THR A 217 15.31 -33.24 -4.19
N ALA A 218 14.20 -32.64 -4.62
CA ALA A 218 13.23 -33.34 -5.47
C ALA A 218 13.88 -33.74 -6.80
N GLY A 219 13.60 -34.98 -7.22
CA GLY A 219 14.02 -35.51 -8.52
C GLY A 219 13.25 -34.88 -9.67
N THR A 220 13.38 -35.45 -10.86
CA THR A 220 12.59 -35.02 -12.03
C THR A 220 11.19 -35.66 -11.98
N PRO A 221 10.18 -35.11 -12.69
CA PRO A 221 8.81 -35.63 -12.65
C PRO A 221 8.62 -37.05 -13.25
N GLU A 222 9.45 -37.43 -14.23
CA GLU A 222 9.23 -38.60 -15.08
C GLU A 222 9.19 -39.95 -14.33
N PRO A 223 10.07 -40.23 -13.35
CA PRO A 223 10.03 -41.47 -12.59
C PRO A 223 8.70 -41.66 -11.84
N PHE A 224 8.16 -40.59 -11.27
CA PHE A 224 6.91 -40.64 -10.52
C PHE A 224 5.69 -40.83 -11.43
N LEU A 225 5.71 -40.23 -12.63
CA LEU A 225 4.68 -40.48 -13.65
C LEU A 225 4.63 -41.96 -14.07
N ALA A 226 5.79 -42.61 -14.23
CA ALA A 226 5.86 -44.03 -14.55
C ALA A 226 5.27 -44.91 -13.42
N VAL A 227 5.56 -44.57 -12.16
CA VAL A 227 4.97 -45.24 -10.99
C VAL A 227 3.45 -45.09 -11.00
N LEU A 228 2.93 -43.87 -11.23
CA LEU A 228 1.50 -43.60 -11.23
C LEU A 228 0.75 -44.22 -12.42
N ALA A 229 1.42 -44.46 -13.55
CA ALA A 229 0.85 -45.20 -14.67
C ALA A 229 0.61 -46.67 -14.31
N ALA A 230 1.48 -47.27 -13.49
CA ALA A 230 1.36 -48.63 -13.01
C ALA A 230 0.46 -48.76 -11.77
N ASN A 231 0.51 -47.76 -10.87
CA ASN A 231 -0.25 -47.70 -9.63
C ASN A 231 -0.85 -46.29 -9.41
N PRO A 232 -2.05 -46.01 -9.96
CA PRO A 232 -2.68 -44.71 -9.83
C PRO A 232 -3.05 -44.32 -8.38
N ASP A 233 -3.10 -45.27 -7.44
CA ASP A 233 -3.44 -45.03 -6.04
C ASP A 233 -2.21 -44.76 -5.15
N ASP A 234 -1.00 -44.69 -5.73
CA ASP A 234 0.20 -44.33 -4.97
C ASP A 234 0.20 -42.84 -4.60
N HIS A 235 -0.24 -42.53 -3.36
CA HIS A 235 -0.26 -41.16 -2.85
C HIS A 235 1.14 -40.59 -2.61
N GLN A 236 2.10 -41.43 -2.20
CA GLN A 236 3.48 -41.00 -1.96
C GLN A 236 4.14 -40.58 -3.28
N ALA A 237 4.07 -41.42 -4.32
CA ALA A 237 4.62 -41.08 -5.63
C ALA A 237 3.96 -39.83 -6.23
N ARG A 238 2.66 -39.61 -5.98
CA ARG A 238 1.95 -38.39 -6.40
C ARG A 238 2.37 -37.15 -5.63
N TYR A 239 2.68 -37.29 -4.34
CA TYR A 239 3.19 -36.19 -3.53
C TYR A 239 4.60 -35.80 -4.01
N ASP A 240 5.47 -36.80 -4.24
CA ASP A 240 6.83 -36.57 -4.73
C ASP A 240 6.83 -35.97 -6.16
N LEU A 241 5.88 -36.39 -7.01
CA LEU A 241 5.61 -35.74 -8.30
C LEU A 241 5.29 -34.26 -8.12
N ALA A 242 4.42 -33.90 -7.17
CA ALA A 242 4.06 -32.51 -6.92
C ALA A 242 5.28 -31.67 -6.47
N LEU A 243 6.17 -32.25 -5.66
CA LEU A 243 7.42 -31.59 -5.26
C LEU A 243 8.36 -31.39 -6.47
N ALA A 244 8.50 -32.40 -7.33
CA ALA A 244 9.29 -32.32 -8.56
C ALA A 244 8.73 -31.26 -9.54
N LEU A 245 7.41 -31.21 -9.72
CA LEU A 245 6.73 -30.21 -10.55
C LEU A 245 6.89 -28.79 -9.98
N THR A 246 6.81 -28.64 -8.65
CA THR A 246 7.06 -27.36 -7.98
C THR A 246 8.47 -26.87 -8.25
N LYS A 247 9.48 -27.75 -8.11
CA LYS A 247 10.87 -27.43 -8.44
C LYS A 247 11.06 -27.03 -9.91
N ALA A 248 10.33 -27.68 -10.81
CA ALA A 248 10.35 -27.37 -12.24
C ALA A 248 9.57 -26.10 -12.63
N GLY A 249 8.89 -25.44 -11.67
CA GLY A 249 8.05 -24.27 -11.94
C GLY A 249 6.67 -24.59 -12.53
N ALA A 250 6.30 -25.86 -12.62
CA ALA A 250 5.00 -26.34 -13.11
C ALA A 250 3.96 -26.33 -11.98
N PHE A 251 3.64 -25.14 -11.45
CA PHE A 251 2.86 -24.99 -10.22
C PHE A 251 1.41 -25.47 -10.35
N ASP A 252 0.76 -25.22 -11.49
CA ASP A 252 -0.62 -25.68 -11.73
C ASP A 252 -0.70 -27.22 -11.71
N ASP A 253 0.24 -27.89 -12.38
CA ASP A 253 0.32 -29.36 -12.40
C ASP A 253 0.65 -29.92 -11.01
N ALA A 254 1.54 -29.26 -10.27
CA ALA A 254 1.85 -29.63 -8.89
C ALA A 254 0.60 -29.54 -7.98
N ALA A 255 -0.17 -28.46 -8.11
CA ALA A 255 -1.40 -28.29 -7.35
C ALA A 255 -2.44 -29.37 -7.71
N ASP A 256 -2.58 -29.71 -8.99
CA ASP A 256 -3.50 -30.75 -9.45
C ASP A 256 -3.11 -32.15 -8.93
N ALA A 257 -1.81 -32.46 -8.86
CA ALA A 257 -1.32 -33.68 -8.22
C ALA A 257 -1.68 -33.73 -6.72
N LEU A 258 -1.52 -32.63 -5.98
CA LEU A 258 -1.88 -32.58 -4.55
C LEU A 258 -3.41 -32.67 -4.33
N LEU A 259 -4.19 -31.98 -5.16
CA LEU A 259 -5.65 -32.01 -5.12
C LEU A 259 -6.19 -33.43 -5.38
N GLU A 260 -5.53 -34.18 -6.25
CA GLU A 260 -5.89 -35.56 -6.53
C GLU A 260 -5.64 -36.50 -5.33
N ILE A 261 -4.61 -36.24 -4.52
CA ILE A 261 -4.43 -36.92 -3.22
C ILE A 261 -5.61 -36.57 -2.31
N VAL A 262 -5.91 -35.27 -2.13
CA VAL A 262 -7.01 -34.81 -1.25
C VAL A 262 -8.36 -35.39 -1.69
N ARG A 263 -8.59 -35.56 -2.99
CA ARG A 263 -9.82 -36.17 -3.52
C ARG A 263 -9.94 -37.65 -3.16
N ARG A 264 -8.84 -38.40 -3.16
CA ARG A 264 -8.82 -39.85 -2.88
C ARG A 264 -8.75 -40.16 -1.39
N ASP A 265 -7.87 -39.48 -0.67
CA ASP A 265 -7.66 -39.61 0.77
C ASP A 265 -7.27 -38.25 1.38
N ARG A 266 -8.24 -37.61 2.03
CA ARG A 266 -8.07 -36.28 2.65
C ARG A 266 -7.07 -36.29 3.80
N ALA A 267 -7.00 -37.39 4.54
CA ALA A 267 -6.22 -37.51 5.78
C ALA A 267 -4.83 -38.13 5.56
N TRP A 268 -4.52 -38.53 4.33
CA TRP A 268 -3.25 -39.15 3.98
C TRP A 268 -2.06 -38.36 4.54
N ASN A 269 -1.20 -39.06 5.27
CA ASN A 269 0.04 -38.54 5.86
C ASN A 269 -0.17 -37.24 6.67
N ASP A 270 -1.09 -37.27 7.62
CA ASP A 270 -1.45 -36.12 8.47
C ASP A 270 -1.83 -34.87 7.66
N ASP A 271 -2.66 -35.06 6.63
CA ASP A 271 -3.10 -34.02 5.70
C ASP A 271 -1.95 -33.36 4.89
N ALA A 272 -0.85 -34.08 4.63
CA ALA A 272 0.33 -33.54 3.97
C ALA A 272 0.01 -32.81 2.66
N ALA A 273 -0.84 -33.38 1.81
CA ALA A 273 -1.22 -32.76 0.53
C ALA A 273 -1.93 -31.42 0.70
N ARG A 274 -2.85 -31.33 1.68
CA ARG A 274 -3.57 -30.08 1.99
C ARG A 274 -2.61 -29.04 2.57
N LYS A 275 -1.74 -29.44 3.50
CA LYS A 275 -0.73 -28.55 4.10
C LYS A 275 0.22 -27.99 3.03
N GLN A 276 0.62 -28.81 2.07
CA GLN A 276 1.48 -28.36 0.97
C GLN A 276 0.77 -27.37 0.04
N LEU A 277 -0.50 -27.59 -0.31
CA LEU A 277 -1.30 -26.62 -1.05
C LEU A 277 -1.41 -25.27 -0.32
N VAL A 278 -1.67 -25.29 1.00
CA VAL A 278 -1.76 -24.07 1.82
C VAL A 278 -0.43 -23.31 1.80
N LYS A 279 0.69 -24.01 1.95
CA LYS A 279 2.04 -23.42 1.85
C LYS A 279 2.28 -22.76 0.49
N MET A 280 1.90 -23.42 -0.61
CA MET A 280 1.95 -22.81 -1.94
C MET A 280 1.07 -21.54 -2.00
N PHE A 281 -0.12 -21.55 -1.42
CA PHE A 281 -1.00 -20.36 -1.42
C PHE A 281 -0.43 -19.17 -0.64
N GLU A 282 0.34 -19.44 0.41
CA GLU A 282 1.07 -18.43 1.17
C GLU A 282 2.26 -17.88 0.37
N ALA A 283 3.07 -18.77 -0.23
CA ALA A 283 4.23 -18.39 -1.04
C ALA A 283 3.87 -17.51 -2.25
N PHE A 284 2.74 -17.79 -2.91
CA PHE A 284 2.26 -17.01 -4.05
C PHE A 284 1.40 -15.81 -3.64
N GLY A 285 0.95 -15.75 -2.39
CA GLY A 285 0.00 -14.76 -1.90
C GLY A 285 -1.46 -15.11 -2.24
N HIS A 286 -2.38 -14.58 -1.43
CA HIS A 286 -3.80 -14.95 -1.45
C HIS A 286 -4.59 -14.45 -2.67
N THR A 287 -4.07 -13.44 -3.37
CA THR A 287 -4.71 -12.80 -4.53
C THR A 287 -4.11 -13.26 -5.85
N SER A 288 -3.10 -14.14 -5.85
CA SER A 288 -2.51 -14.61 -7.09
C SER A 288 -3.50 -15.44 -7.92
N PRO A 289 -3.44 -15.37 -9.26
CA PRO A 289 -4.30 -16.19 -10.13
C PRO A 289 -4.20 -17.68 -9.81
N PHE A 290 -2.98 -18.18 -9.57
CA PHE A 290 -2.69 -19.54 -9.15
C PHE A 290 -3.44 -19.90 -7.84
N THR A 291 -3.24 -19.11 -6.78
CA THR A 291 -3.85 -19.36 -5.47
C THR A 291 -5.37 -19.36 -5.56
N LEU A 292 -5.96 -18.41 -6.28
CA LEU A 292 -7.42 -18.32 -6.44
C LEU A 292 -7.98 -19.55 -7.18
N ALA A 293 -7.33 -19.98 -8.25
CA ALA A 293 -7.77 -21.14 -9.03
C ALA A 293 -7.67 -22.43 -8.21
N ALA A 294 -6.53 -22.69 -7.56
CA ALA A 294 -6.29 -23.90 -6.79
C ALA A 294 -7.14 -23.97 -5.50
N ARG A 295 -7.34 -22.84 -4.80
CA ARG A 295 -8.25 -22.77 -3.63
C ARG A 295 -9.68 -23.11 -3.98
N ARG A 296 -10.17 -22.65 -5.14
CA ARG A 296 -11.52 -22.98 -5.62
C ARG A 296 -11.68 -24.48 -5.82
N LYS A 297 -10.70 -25.13 -6.46
CA LYS A 297 -10.68 -26.60 -6.62
C LYS A 297 -10.65 -27.31 -5.26
N LEU A 298 -9.77 -26.90 -4.34
CA LEU A 298 -9.68 -27.47 -2.99
C LEU A 298 -11.00 -27.34 -2.22
N SER A 299 -11.60 -26.15 -2.23
CA SER A 299 -12.89 -25.90 -1.56
C SER A 299 -13.98 -26.83 -2.10
N SER A 300 -14.09 -26.97 -3.42
CA SER A 300 -15.07 -27.88 -4.02
C SER A 300 -14.87 -29.33 -3.57
N LEU A 301 -13.63 -29.79 -3.37
CA LEU A 301 -13.32 -31.15 -2.92
C LEU A 301 -13.59 -31.37 -1.44
N LEU A 302 -13.51 -30.34 -0.60
CA LEU A 302 -13.72 -30.46 0.85
C LEU A 302 -15.20 -30.40 1.24
N PHE A 303 -16.00 -29.66 0.48
CA PHE A 303 -17.41 -29.42 0.76
C PHE A 303 -18.39 -30.11 -0.22
N SER A 304 -17.88 -30.93 -1.14
CA SER A 304 -18.65 -31.93 -1.90
C SER A 304 -18.90 -33.20 -1.10
#